data_AF-A0ABD0NEU9-F1
#
_entry.id   AF-A0ABD0NEU9-F1
#
_cell.length_a   1.000
_cell.length_b   1.000
_cell.length_c   1.000
_cell.angle_alpha   90.00
_cell.angle_beta   90.00
_cell.angle_gamma   90.00
#
_symmetry.space_group_name_H-M   'P 1'
#
loop_
_entity.id
_entity.type
_entity.pdbx_description
1 polymer ?
#
loop_
_entity_poly.entity_id
_entity_poly.type
_entity_poly.pdbx_seq_one_letter_code
_entity_poly.pdbx_strand_id
1 'polypeptide(L)' 'PPVFFGCTLFFAIKEAIAAARKERGLSNSFNFSSPATAEKIRMACEDCFTRMVGEQC' A
#
# COMPACT_ATOMS: atom_id res chain seq x y z
N PRO A 1 4.06 -16.93 19.99
CA PRO A 1 4.05 -17.89 18.86
C PRO A 1 4.81 -17.33 17.64
N PRO A 2 5.81 -18.05 17.11
CA PRO A 2 6.76 -17.54 16.10
C PRO A 2 6.11 -17.09 14.79
N VAL A 3 4.96 -17.65 14.42
CA VAL A 3 4.22 -17.33 13.19
C VAL A 3 3.71 -15.88 13.13
N PHE A 4 3.39 -15.27 14.28
CA PHE A 4 2.90 -13.89 14.33
C PHE A 4 4.03 -12.87 14.13
N PHE A 5 5.28 -13.27 14.35
CA PHE A 5 6.43 -12.38 14.16
C PHE A 5 6.60 -11.96 12.68
N GLY A 6 6.11 -12.77 11.74
CA GLY A 6 6.06 -12.41 10.32
C GLY A 6 5.17 -11.19 10.02
N CYS A 7 4.21 -10.86 10.90
CA CYS A 7 3.38 -9.66 10.75
C CYS A 7 4.19 -8.36 10.88
N THR A 8 5.38 -8.40 11.51
CA THR A 8 6.29 -7.23 11.56
C THR A 8 6.62 -6.74 10.15
N LEU A 9 6.87 -7.64 9.21
CA LEU A 9 7.15 -7.31 7.81
C LEU A 9 5.91 -6.73 7.12
N PHE A 10 4.73 -7.27 7.40
CA PHE A 10 3.46 -6.73 6.89
C PHE A 10 3.25 -5.28 7.32
N PHE A 11 3.47 -4.97 8.60
CA PHE A 11 3.36 -3.60 9.10
C PHE A 11 4.47 -2.68 8.60
N ALA A 12 5.70 -3.16 8.45
CA ALA A 12 6.79 -2.39 7.83
C ALA A 12 6.45 -1.98 6.38
N ILE A 13 5.87 -2.90 5.59
CA ILE A 13 5.38 -2.60 4.23
C ILE A 13 4.24 -1.58 4.28
N LYS A 14 3.31 -1.70 5.22
CA LYS A 14 2.20 -0.74 5.37
C LYS A 14 2.71 0.67 5.66
N GLU A 15 3.70 0.82 6.53
CA GLU A 15 4.33 2.11 6.82
C GLU A 15 5.07 2.69 5.60
N ALA A 16 5.78 1.85 4.83
CA ALA A 16 6.44 2.28 3.61
C ALA A 16 5.44 2.82 2.56
N ILE A 17 4.29 2.16 2.41
CA ILE A 17 3.21 2.64 1.54
C ILE A 17 2.62 3.95 2.07
N ALA A 18 2.41 4.08 3.39
CA ALA A 18 1.92 5.32 4.00
C ALA A 18 2.86 6.50 3.71
N ALA A 19 4.18 6.30 3.82
CA ALA A 19 5.18 7.30 3.48
C ALA A 19 5.13 7.70 2.00
N ALA A 20 5.06 6.72 1.09
CA ALA A 20 4.96 6.97 -0.35
C ALA A 20 3.68 7.74 -0.73
N ARG A 21 2.56 7.46 -0.05
CA ARG A 21 1.30 8.21 -0.22
C ARG A 21 1.42 9.64 0.30
N LYS A 22 2.05 9.84 1.46
CA LYS A 22 2.29 11.15 2.05
C LYS A 22 3.11 12.06 1.14
N GLU A 23 4.16 11.54 0.52
CA GLU A 23 4.99 12.28 -0.45
C GLU A 23 4.20 12.78 -1.66
N ARG A 24 3.15 12.05 -2.03
CA ARG A 24 2.26 12.38 -3.16
C ARG A 24 1.03 13.21 -2.74
N GLY A 25 0.95 13.61 -1.47
CA GLY A 25 -0.17 14.38 -0.93
C GLY A 25 -1.47 13.57 -0.75
N LEU A 26 -1.39 12.24 -0.77
CA LEU A 26 -2.53 11.35 -0.52
C LEU A 26 -2.73 11.12 0.99
N SER A 27 -3.92 10.69 1.37
CA SER A 27 -4.21 10.33 2.76
C SER A 27 -3.38 9.12 3.22
N ASN A 28 -2.81 9.24 4.42
CA ASN A 28 -2.07 8.16 5.09
C ASN A 28 -2.98 7.01 5.55
N SER A 29 -4.28 7.25 5.64
CA SER A 29 -5.26 6.21 5.97
C SER A 29 -5.68 5.49 4.70
N PHE A 30 -5.29 4.22 4.57
CA PHE A 30 -5.68 3.35 3.46
C PHE A 30 -5.93 1.92 3.95
N ASN A 31 -6.82 1.21 3.25
CA ASN A 31 -7.11 -0.19 3.52
C ASN A 31 -6.03 -1.06 2.89
N PHE A 32 -5.38 -1.89 3.71
CA PHE A 32 -4.37 -2.85 3.26
C PHE A 32 -4.61 -4.20 3.93
N SER A 33 -5.03 -5.19 3.14
CA SER A 33 -5.41 -6.52 3.63
C SER A 33 -4.32 -7.54 3.36
N SER A 34 -4.10 -8.44 4.33
CA SER A 34 -3.24 -9.61 4.15
C SER A 34 -3.78 -10.52 3.03
N PRO A 35 -2.92 -11.22 2.27
CA PRO A 35 -1.45 -11.11 2.24
C PRO A 35 -0.99 -9.85 1.49
N ALA A 36 0.19 -9.33 1.85
CA ALA A 36 0.83 -8.19 1.18
C ALA A 36 1.45 -8.62 -0.17
N THR A 37 0.61 -8.89 -1.16
CA THR A 37 1.04 -9.23 -2.51
C THR A 37 1.58 -8.01 -3.25
N ALA A 38 2.44 -8.24 -4.25
CA ALA A 38 3.00 -7.17 -5.09
C ALA A 38 1.91 -6.32 -5.76
N GLU A 39 0.82 -6.96 -6.21
CA GLU A 39 -0.37 -6.29 -6.76
C GLU A 39 -0.95 -5.27 -5.77
N LYS A 40 -1.29 -5.71 -4.55
CA LYS A 40 -1.88 -4.83 -3.52
C LYS A 40 -0.93 -3.70 -3.12
N ILE A 41 0.36 -4.00 -2.97
CA ILE A 41 1.38 -2.99 -2.66
C ILE A 41 1.42 -1.94 -3.78
N ARG A 42 1.45 -2.37 -5.04
CA ARG A 42 1.53 -1.47 -6.18
C ARG A 42 0.29 -0.59 -6.30
N MET A 43 -0.90 -1.16 -6.14
CA MET A 43 -2.17 -0.42 -6.23
C MET A 43 -2.37 0.54 -5.05
N ALA A 44 -1.87 0.22 -3.85
CA ALA A 44 -1.93 1.12 -2.71
C ALA A 44 -1.01 2.35 -2.85
N CYS A 45 0.08 2.23 -3.62
CA CYS A 45 0.95 3.34 -4.01
C CYS A 45 0.40 4.09 -5.23
N GLU A 46 -0.74 4.78 -5.07
CA GLU A 46 -1.39 5.57 -6.12
C GLU A 46 -0.46 6.65 -6.71
N ASP A 47 -0.46 6.79 -8.02
CA ASP A 47 0.33 7.68 -8.87
C ASP A 47 -0.38 7.94 -10.21
N CYS A 48 0.31 8.63 -11.12
CA CYS A 48 -0.19 8.93 -12.45
C CYS A 48 -0.65 7.69 -13.22
N PHE A 49 0.06 6.56 -13.14
CA PHE A 49 -0.29 5.33 -13.87
C PHE A 49 -1.57 4.68 -13.34
N THR A 50 -1.70 4.59 -12.01
CA THR A 50 -2.94 4.07 -11.40
C THR A 50 -4.14 4.98 -11.70
N ARG A 51 -3.92 6.29 -11.80
CA ARG A 51 -4.96 7.24 -12.26
C ARG A 51 -5.31 7.10 -13.74
N MET A 52 -4.36 6.83 -14.62
CA MET A 52 -4.64 6.58 -16.04
C MET A 52 -5.57 5.38 -16.27
N VAL A 53 -5.52 4.38 -15.38
CA VAL A 53 -6.43 3.23 -15.44
C VAL A 53 -7.77 3.53 -14.76
N GLY A 54 -7.79 4.41 -13.75
CA GLY A 54 -9.00 4.84 -13.04
C GLY A 54 -9.82 5.91 -13.77
N GLU A 55 -9.18 6.72 -14.61
CA GLU A 55 -9.83 7.57 -15.63
C GLU A 55 -10.33 6.69 -16.79
N GLN A 56 -11.25 5.79 -16.46
CA GLN A 56 -12.17 5.26 -17.45
C GLN A 56 -13.23 6.36 -17.71
N CYS A 57 -13.51 6.63 -18.99
CA CYS A 57 -14.69 7.41 -19.39
C CYS A 57 -15.96 7.00 -18.65
#